data_AF-A0A0U2WL22-F1
#
_entry.id   AF-A0A0U2WL22-F1
#
_cell.length_a   1.000
_cell.length_b   1.000
_cell.length_c   1.000
_cell.angle_alpha   90.00
_cell.angle_beta   90.00
_cell.angle_gamma   90.00
#
_symmetry.space_group_name_H-M   'P 1'
#
loop_
_entity.id
_entity.type
_entity.pdbx_description
1 polymer ?
#
loop_
_entity_poly.entity_id
_entity_poly.type
_entity_poly.pdbx_seq_one_letter_code
_entity_poly.pdbx_strand_id
1 'polypeptide(L)' 'MSTEDKVKLEIIEKYSALGEKRYVVKITGTNILINIKAENEDEALKRARKLLFG' A
#
# COMPACT_ATOMS: atom_id res chain seq x y z
N MET A 1 -15.42 10.62 -13.39
CA MET A 1 -14.30 9.80 -12.89
C MET A 1 -13.70 10.53 -11.71
N SER A 2 -13.83 9.98 -10.52
CA SER A 2 -13.21 10.53 -9.30
C SER A 2 -11.70 10.33 -9.40
N THR A 3 -10.90 11.27 -8.88
CA THR A 3 -9.43 11.20 -8.95
C THR A 3 -8.87 9.92 -8.31
N GLU A 4 -9.61 9.32 -7.36
CA GLU A 4 -9.30 8.04 -6.70
C GLU A 4 -9.26 6.83 -7.64
N ASP A 5 -9.97 6.86 -8.77
CA ASP A 5 -9.98 5.79 -9.77
C ASP A 5 -8.72 5.78 -10.65
N LYS A 6 -7.88 6.83 -10.59
CA LYS A 6 -6.72 6.98 -11.47
C LYS A 6 -5.47 6.27 -10.95
N VAL A 7 -5.36 6.05 -9.65
CA VAL A 7 -4.15 5.48 -9.04
C VAL A 7 -4.40 4.05 -8.59
N LYS A 8 -3.81 3.10 -9.33
CA LYS A 8 -3.82 1.68 -8.96
C LYS A 8 -2.69 1.38 -7.98
N LEU A 9 -3.00 0.58 -6.97
CA LEU A 9 -2.09 0.14 -5.93
C LEU A 9 -1.97 -1.39 -5.98
N GLU A 10 -0.76 -1.89 -5.79
CA GLU A 10 -0.45 -3.32 -5.85
C GLU A 10 0.45 -3.69 -4.66
N ILE A 11 0.18 -4.82 -4.01
CA ILE A 11 1.09 -5.37 -3.00
C ILE A 11 2.10 -6.24 -3.73
N ILE A 12 3.37 -5.86 -3.67
CA ILE A 12 4.45 -6.59 -4.36
C ILE A 12 5.25 -7.47 -3.41
N GLU A 13 5.19 -7.19 -2.10
CA GLU A 13 5.93 -7.96 -1.10
C GLU A 13 5.23 -7.92 0.26
N LYS A 14 5.41 -8.99 1.02
CA LYS A 14 4.95 -9.14 2.40
C LYS A 14 6.10 -9.69 3.21
N TYR A 15 6.41 -9.07 4.34
CA TYR A 15 7.47 -9.50 5.21
C TYR A 15 7.14 -9.19 6.67
N SER A 16 7.87 -9.82 7.58
CA SER A 16 7.78 -9.52 9.01
C SER A 16 9.09 -8.90 9.46
N ALA A 17 9.02 -7.78 10.17
CA ALA A 17 10.17 -7.11 10.75
C ALA A 17 9.84 -6.66 12.17
N LEU A 18 10.72 -6.98 13.14
CA LEU A 18 10.53 -6.62 14.55
C LEU A 18 9.19 -7.09 15.15
N GLY A 19 8.71 -8.28 14.72
CA GLY A 19 7.41 -8.81 15.14
C GLY A 19 6.19 -8.17 14.47
N GLU A 20 6.40 -7.25 13.51
CA GLU A 20 5.33 -6.57 12.79
C GLU A 20 5.23 -7.07 11.35
N LYS A 21 4.01 -7.34 10.89
CA LYS A 21 3.75 -7.58 9.46
C LYS A 21 3.82 -6.26 8.69
N ARG A 22 4.52 -6.32 7.56
CA ARG A 22 4.71 -5.19 6.64
C ARG A 22 4.41 -5.61 5.22
N TYR A 23 3.84 -4.67 4.48
CA TYR A 23 3.40 -4.82 3.12
C TYR A 23 4.04 -3.72 2.29
N VAL A 24 4.71 -4.11 1.21
CA VAL A 24 5.23 -3.15 0.22
C VAL A 24 4.14 -2.92 -0.80
N VAL A 25 3.58 -1.72 -0.79
CA VAL A 25 2.57 -1.28 -1.75
C VAL A 25 3.25 -0.44 -2.82
N LYS A 26 3.12 -0.86 -4.08
CA LYS A 26 3.58 -0.14 -5.25
C LYS A 26 2.44 0.69 -5.84
N ILE A 27 2.75 1.91 -6.28
CA ILE A 27 1.87 2.67 -7.14
C ILE A 27 2.13 2.23 -8.59
N THR A 28 1.12 1.61 -9.22
CA THR A 28 1.23 1.09 -10.58
C THR A 28 1.63 2.21 -11.56
N GLY A 29 2.55 1.91 -12.48
CA GLY A 29 3.07 2.89 -13.44
C GLY A 29 4.15 3.82 -12.88
N THR A 30 4.60 3.61 -11.64
CA THR A 30 5.71 4.35 -11.02
C THR A 30 6.71 3.39 -10.35
N ASN A 31 7.84 3.94 -9.92
CA ASN A 31 8.80 3.26 -9.05
C ASN A 31 8.59 3.56 -7.55
N ILE A 32 7.44 4.16 -7.20
CA ILE A 32 7.13 4.54 -5.82
C ILE A 32 6.67 3.31 -5.05
N LEU A 33 7.38 3.01 -3.96
CA LEU A 33 7.10 1.92 -3.03
C LEU A 33 6.81 2.50 -1.65
N ILE A 34 5.75 2.00 -1.02
CA ILE A 34 5.30 2.42 0.30
C ILE A 34 5.33 1.21 1.22
N ASN A 35 6.16 1.27 2.26
CA ASN A 35 6.20 0.27 3.30
C ASN A 35 5.11 0.56 4.33
N ILE A 36 4.18 -0.38 4.50
CA ILE A 36 3.04 -0.21 5.39
C ILE A 36 3.00 -1.34 6.39
N LYS A 37 2.98 -0.98 7.68
CA LYS A 37 2.59 -1.90 8.75
C LYS A 37 1.08 -2.12 8.69
N ALA A 38 0.65 -3.38 8.59
CA ALA A 38 -0.75 -3.80 8.59
C ALA A 38 -0.84 -5.27 9.00
N GLU A 39 -2.01 -5.74 9.41
CA GLU A 39 -2.22 -7.14 9.78
C GLU A 39 -2.63 -8.04 8.60
N ASN A 40 -3.15 -7.43 7.54
CA ASN A 40 -3.60 -8.06 6.30
C ASN A 40 -3.50 -7.10 5.10
N GLU A 41 -3.77 -7.63 3.89
CA GLU A 41 -3.65 -6.89 2.63
C GLU A 41 -4.66 -5.75 2.48
N ASP A 42 -5.92 -5.98 2.86
CA ASP A 42 -6.98 -4.97 2.76
C ASP A 42 -6.66 -3.75 3.62
N GLU A 43 -6.18 -4.00 4.83
CA GLU A 43 -5.72 -2.94 5.73
C GLU A 43 -4.51 -2.20 5.16
N ALA A 44 -3.54 -2.91 4.56
CA ALA A 44 -2.38 -2.30 3.92
C ALA A 44 -2.80 -1.34 2.79
N LEU A 45 -3.68 -1.80 1.89
CA LEU A 45 -4.19 -0.99 0.79
C LEU A 45 -5.02 0.20 1.27
N LYS A 46 -5.87 0.01 2.29
CA LYS A 46 -6.66 1.10 2.89
C LYS A 46 -5.77 2.18 3.50
N ARG A 47 -4.71 1.77 4.22
CA ARG A 47 -3.70 2.69 4.78
C ARG A 47 -2.91 3.40 3.69
N ALA A 48 -2.52 2.70 2.62
CA ALA A 48 -1.84 3.30 1.47
C ALA A 48 -2.68 4.39 0.82
N ARG A 49 -3.95 4.11 0.55
CA ARG A 49 -4.89 5.09 -0.02
C ARG A 49 -5.03 6.32 0.89
N LYS A 50 -5.19 6.09 2.20
CA LYS A 50 -5.27 7.18 3.18
C LYS A 50 -4.00 8.03 3.24
N LEU A 51 -2.81 7.42 3.12
CA LEU A 51 -1.54 8.18 3.10
C LEU A 51 -1.37 9.03 1.83
N LEU A 52 -1.91 8.59 0.70
CA LEU A 52 -1.75 9.26 -0.59
C LEU A 52 -2.82 10.31 -0.88
N PHE A 53 -4.05 10.09 -0.39
CA PHE A 53 -5.22 10.88 -0.77
C PHE A 53 -6.12 11.30 0.41
N GLY A 54 -5.79 10.87 1.62
CA GLY A 54 -6.58 11.11 2.83
C GLY A 54 -6.07 12.24 3.71
#